data_AF-A0ABD4VNF2-F1
#
_entry.id   AF-A0ABD4VNF2-F1
#
_cell.length_a   1.000
_cell.length_b   1.000
_cell.length_c   1.000
_cell.angle_alpha   90.00
_cell.angle_beta   90.00
_cell.angle_gamma   90.00
#
_symmetry.space_group_name_H-M   'P 1'
#
loop_
_entity.id
_entity.type
_entity.pdbx_description
1 polymer ?
#
loop_
_entity_poly.entity_id
_entity_poly.type
_entity_poly.pdbx_seq_one_letter_code
_entity_poly.pdbx_strand_id
1 'polypeptide(L)' 'MAGFFFNPQTYYQIKVTAEKNGIPFSALSEHKYETLPAANTALSAVTATGTVTVAEARCKEVSQELPQRGRRESH' A
#
# COMPACT_ATOMS: atom_id res chain seq x y z
N MET A 1 -29.41 20.40 -10.78
CA MET A 1 -28.11 19.74 -11.05
C MET A 1 -27.46 19.39 -9.72
N ALA A 2 -27.46 18.13 -9.32
CA ALA A 2 -26.73 17.68 -8.15
C ALA A 2 -25.29 17.40 -8.57
N GLY A 3 -24.38 18.32 -8.25
CA GLY A 3 -22.95 18.08 -8.42
C GLY A 3 -22.52 16.96 -7.48
N PHE A 4 -21.81 15.96 -8.01
CA PHE A 4 -21.15 14.94 -7.20
C PHE A 4 -20.10 15.63 -6.32
N PHE A 5 -20.46 15.95 -5.08
CA PHE A 5 -19.50 16.43 -4.09
C PHE A 5 -18.61 15.27 -3.68
N PHE A 6 -17.31 15.37 -3.98
CA PHE A 6 -16.32 14.44 -3.46
C PHE A 6 -16.20 14.63 -1.95
N ASN A 7 -16.50 13.59 -1.18
CA ASN A 7 -16.31 13.56 0.27
C ASN A 7 -15.21 12.54 0.60
N PRO A 8 -13.98 12.99 0.90
CA PRO A 8 -12.91 12.06 1.25
C PRO A 8 -13.18 11.40 2.60
N GLN A 9 -13.05 10.08 2.65
CA GLN A 9 -13.19 9.32 3.89
C GLN A 9 -11.81 8.95 4.47
N THR A 10 -11.62 9.22 5.75
CA THR A 10 -10.40 8.85 6.47
C THR A 10 -10.38 7.34 6.73
N TYR A 11 -9.21 6.73 6.56
CA TYR A 11 -8.93 5.37 6.95
C TYR A 11 -7.52 5.28 7.53
N TYR A 12 -7.28 4.20 8.27
CA TYR A 12 -6.00 3.84 8.85
C TYR A 12 -5.50 2.56 8.18
N GLN A 13 -4.20 2.47 7.95
CA GLN A 13 -3.56 1.28 7.39
C GLN A 13 -2.33 0.97 8.22
N ILE A 14 -2.12 -0.31 8.53
CA ILE A 14 -1.01 -0.73 9.37
C ILE A 14 0.23 -0.86 8.50
N LYS A 15 1.34 -0.26 8.94
CA LYS A 15 2.67 -0.46 8.37
C LYS A 15 3.54 -1.18 9.40
N VAL A 16 4.13 -2.29 8.99
CA VAL A 16 5.09 -3.05 9.81
C VAL A 16 6.46 -2.98 9.13
N THR A 17 7.50 -2.72 9.90
CA THR A 17 8.88 -2.77 9.44
C THR A 17 9.61 -3.87 10.19
N ALA A 18 10.23 -4.79 9.44
CA ALA A 18 11.08 -5.84 9.98
C ALA A 18 12.46 -5.76 9.34
N GLU A 19 13.51 -6.07 10.09
CA GLU A 19 14.87 -6.07 9.57
C GLU A 19 15.37 -7.51 9.36
N LYS A 20 16.04 -7.75 8.23
CA LYS A 20 16.80 -8.97 7.99
C LYS A 20 18.17 -8.60 7.43
N ASN A 21 19.23 -9.04 8.11
CA ASN A 21 20.63 -8.79 7.72
C ASN A 21 20.95 -7.28 7.54
N GLY A 22 20.44 -6.39 8.40
CA GLY A 22 20.63 -4.94 8.23
C GLY A 22 19.74 -4.29 7.17
N ILE A 23 18.88 -5.05 6.49
CA ILE A 23 17.99 -4.54 5.44
C ILE A 23 16.56 -4.45 6.01
N PRO A 24 15.97 -3.25 6.07
CA PRO A 24 14.59 -3.09 6.49
C PRO A 24 13.61 -3.45 5.36
N PHE A 25 12.60 -4.23 5.69
CA PHE A 25 11.47 -4.59 4.85
C PHE A 25 10.21 -3.97 5.46
N SER A 26 9.44 -3.24 4.65
CA SER A 26 8.15 -2.69 5.06
C SER A 26 7.01 -3.44 4.39
N ALA A 27 6.01 -3.82 5.17
CA ALA A 27 4.75 -4.36 4.69
C ALA A 27 3.60 -3.43 5.10
N LEU A 28 2.63 -3.26 4.20
CA LEU A 28 1.37 -2.57 4.47
C LEU A 28 0.26 -3.62 4.58
N SER A 29 -0.65 -3.45 5.54
CA SER A 29 -1.83 -4.31 5.63
C SER A 29 -2.68 -4.16 4.36
N GLU A 30 -3.16 -5.27 3.80
CA GLU A 30 -4.15 -5.23 2.72
C GLU A 30 -5.47 -4.61 3.20
N HIS A 31 -5.81 -4.87 4.47
CA HIS A 31 -6.99 -4.31 5.11
C HIS A 31 -6.79 -2.84 5.50
N LYS A 32 -7.84 -2.05 5.34
CA LYS A 32 -7.96 -0.66 5.77
C LYS A 32 -8.98 -0.59 6.91
N TYR A 33 -8.64 0.14 7.96
CA TYR A 33 -9.48 0.30 9.14
C TYR A 33 -10.15 1.66 9.13
N GLU A 34 -11.46 1.70 9.37
CA GLU A 34 -12.20 2.96 9.42
C GLU A 34 -11.93 3.73 10.72
N THR A 35 -11.58 3.02 11.80
CA THR A 35 -11.37 3.61 13.13
C THR A 35 -9.99 3.31 13.68
N LEU A 36 -9.42 4.28 14.38
CA LEU A 36 -8.11 4.14 15.02
C LEU A 36 -8.06 3.01 16.07
N PRO A 37 -9.09 2.80 16.93
CA PRO A 37 -9.08 1.69 17.89
C PRO A 37 -9.03 0.31 17.24
N ALA A 38 -9.71 0.12 16.11
CA ALA A 38 -9.65 -1.13 15.35
C ALA A 38 -8.25 -1.38 14.79
N ALA A 39 -7.63 -0.34 14.22
CA ALA A 39 -6.25 -0.39 13.72
C ALA A 39 -5.26 -0.73 14.84
N ASN A 40 -5.40 -0.10 16.02
CA ASN A 40 -4.52 -0.36 17.17
C ASN A 40 -4.67 -1.77 17.73
N THR A 41 -5.89 -2.31 17.76
CA THR A 41 -6.15 -3.69 18.19
C THR A 41 -5.46 -4.68 17.26
N ALA A 42 -5.60 -4.50 15.94
CA ALA A 42 -4.95 -5.33 14.96
C ALA A 42 -3.41 -5.18 14.98
N LEU A 43 -2.89 -3.96 15.15
CA LEU A 43 -1.46 -3.72 15.31
C LEU A 43 -0.88 -4.44 16.53
N SER A 44 -1.63 -4.45 17.64
CA SER A 44 -1.24 -5.17 18.86
C SER A 44 -1.16 -6.67 18.63
N ALA A 45 -2.12 -7.26 17.89
CA ALA A 45 -2.09 -8.68 17.53
C ALA A 45 -0.90 -9.02 16.61
N VAL A 46 -0.61 -8.16 15.63
CA VAL A 46 0.56 -8.32 14.75
C VAL A 46 1.87 -8.24 15.53
N THR A 47 1.99 -7.29 16.45
CA THR A 47 3.17 -7.13 17.32
C THR A 47 3.33 -8.32 18.26
N ALA A 48 2.24 -8.83 18.84
CA ALA A 48 2.26 -9.98 19.74
C ALA A 48 2.68 -11.29 19.05
N THR A 49 2.46 -11.40 17.73
CA THR A 49 2.93 -12.56 16.94
C THR A 49 4.47 -12.59 16.83
N GLY A 50 5.14 -11.43 16.98
CA GLY A 50 6.59 -11.32 17.17
C GLY A 50 7.47 -11.68 15.97
N THR A 51 6.94 -12.38 14.96
CA THR A 51 7.66 -12.84 13.78
C THR A 51 6.89 -12.49 12.51
N VAL A 52 7.55 -11.82 11.56
CA VAL A 52 7.02 -11.59 10.22
C VAL A 52 7.66 -12.60 9.28
N THR A 53 6.87 -13.52 8.73
CA THR A 53 7.35 -14.52 7.75
C THR A 53 7.10 -14.05 6.33
N VAL A 54 8.10 -14.17 5.46
CA VAL A 54 7.91 -13.95 4.02
C VAL A 54 7.05 -15.09 3.48
N ALA A 55 5.80 -14.80 3.13
CA ALA A 55 4.88 -15.80 2.56
C ALA A 55 5.24 -16.15 1.11
N GLU A 56 5.62 -15.15 0.30
CA GLU A 56 5.94 -15.32 -1.11
C GLU A 56 6.92 -14.22 -1.58
N ALA A 57 7.83 -14.57 -2.49
CA ALA A 57 8.66 -13.62 -3.21
C ALA A 57 8.42 -13.80 -4.72
N ARG A 58 8.10 -12.71 -5.43
CA ARG A 58 7.84 -12.73 -6.88
C ARG A 58 8.85 -11.87 -7.62
N CYS A 59 9.43 -12.42 -8.69
CA CYS A 59 10.21 -11.68 -9.68
C CYS A 59 9.39 -11.60 -10.97
N LYS A 60 9.23 -10.39 -11.51
CA LYS A 60 8.58 -10.17 -12.81
C LYS A 60 9.46 -9.24 -13.63
N GLU A 61 9.83 -9.66 -14.84
CA GLU A 61 10.46 -8.78 -15.81
C GLU A 61 9.43 -7.76 -16.31
N VAL A 62 9.75 -6.48 -16.18
CA VAL A 62 8.87 -5.38 -16.56
C VAL A 62 9.47 -4.68 -17.77
N SER A 63 8.81 -4.82 -18.93
CA SER A 63 9.02 -3.95 -20.08
C SER A 63 7.96 -2.85 -20.05
N GLN A 64 8.37 -1.61 -19.80
CA GLN A 64 7.48 -0.45 -19.89
C GLN A 64 7.53 0.08 -21.33
N GLU A 65 6.38 0.17 -22.00
CA GLU A 65 6.30 0.77 -23.32
C GLU A 65 6.69 2.27 -23.23
N LEU A 66 7.42 2.77 -24.22
CA LEU A 66 7.78 4.19 -24.29
C LEU A 66 6.51 5.05 -24.44
N PRO A 67 6.46 6.24 -23.82
CA PRO A 67 5.37 7.18 -24.05
C PRO A 67 5.22 7.48 -25.54
N GLN A 68 3.99 7.43 -26.06
CA GLN A 68 3.75 7.71 -27.47
C GLN A 68 3.99 9.20 -27.78
N ARG A 69 4.71 9.50 -28.86
CA ARG A 69 4.98 10.87 -29.32
C ARG A 69 3.65 11.55 -29.67
N GLY A 70 3.35 12.68 -29.01
CA GLY A 70 2.15 13.46 -29.26
C GLY A 70 1.99 13.81 -30.76
N ARG A 71 0.79 13.57 -31.29
CA ARG A 71 0.38 13.95 -32.65
C ARG A 71 0.62 15.44 -32.82
N ARG A 72 1.56 15.85 -33.68
CA ARG A 72 1.61 17.25 -34.12
C ARG A 72 0.34 17.49 -34.93
N GLU A 73 -0.59 18.27 -34.38
CA GLU A 73 -1.65 18.87 -35.18
C GLU A 73 -0.96 19.78 -36.20
N SER A 74 -1.06 19.41 -37.48
CA SER A 74 -0.56 20.24 -38.58
C SER A 74 -1.60 21.31 -38.83
N HIS A 75 -1.17 22.57 -38.70
CA HIS A 75 -1.91 23.75 -39.12
C HIS A 75 -1.78 23.98 -40.63
#